data_AF-A0A9X0DJH9-F1
#
_entry.id   AF-A0A9X0DJH9-F1
#
_cell.length_a   1.000
_cell.length_b   1.000
_cell.length_c   1.000
_cell.angle_alpha   90.00
_cell.angle_beta   90.00
_cell.angle_gamma   90.00
#
_symmetry.space_group_name_H-M   'P 1'
#
loop_
_entity.id
_entity.type
_entity.pdbx_description
1 polymer ?
#
loop_
_entity_poly.entity_id
_entity_poly.type
_entity_poly.pdbx_seq_one_letter_code
_entity_poly.pdbx_strand_id
1 'polypeptide(L)'
;MSSNRYHDETPNSSSGHSTPALSSSATWAVPTTVSHAVTGLLRRFSTEPSNHAGNGNGNGNHNSNNNQQTKTRSSNFSPTSMQNGIQGVYTPPHRTASPFQPPPLYPVTLRGWRENTDPSAQLLSRALAEEIRLLVPPRLQLCEEWNLVYSLEQDGVSLGTLYKKCDELRGLRNGFVLVVRDGEGGLFGAYLTEAPHPAPHYFGTGECFLWRATLVSSSLLATLPPPPSSDTTNSQRSTTIGVPHPSSLLSPTTSQAPPKSPAFSSKSGTSTPERIRFKAFPYSGINDYMMLCETGFLSIGGGDGHYGLWLDDTFEKGISSSCPTFGNEPLSEEGEKFDILGVEVWSIGN
;
A
#
# COMPACT_ATOMS: atom_id res chain seq x y z
N MET A 1 -8.99 38.44 -61.38
CA MET A 1 -9.28 39.76 -60.78
C MET A 1 -9.83 39.49 -59.39
N SER A 2 -9.24 39.81 -58.24
CA SER A 2 -7.93 40.34 -57.87
C SER A 2 -7.72 39.89 -56.41
N SER A 3 -6.47 39.66 -56.05
CA SER A 3 -5.98 39.17 -54.76
C SER A 3 -6.27 40.12 -53.60
N ASN A 4 -6.42 39.58 -52.38
CA ASN A 4 -6.14 40.34 -51.16
C ASN A 4 -5.15 39.55 -50.28
N ARG A 5 -4.03 40.21 -49.96
CA ARG A 5 -2.91 39.76 -49.14
C ARG A 5 -2.83 40.67 -47.90
N TYR A 6 -2.50 40.04 -46.77
CA TYR A 6 -1.71 40.50 -45.60
C TYR A 6 -1.93 41.90 -45.01
N HIS A 7 -2.17 41.92 -43.70
CA HIS A 7 -1.45 42.80 -42.78
C HIS A 7 -0.98 42.02 -41.56
N ASP A 8 0.32 42.14 -41.32
CA ASP A 8 1.15 41.61 -40.24
C ASP A 8 1.56 42.83 -39.39
N GLU A 9 1.37 42.77 -38.08
CA GLU A 9 1.96 43.74 -37.15
C GLU A 9 2.53 43.00 -35.94
N THR A 10 3.85 42.99 -35.88
CA THR A 10 4.67 42.73 -34.69
C THR A 10 4.86 44.03 -33.92
N PRO A 11 5.24 43.94 -32.63
CA PRO A 11 6.37 44.76 -32.23
C PRO A 11 7.47 43.98 -31.51
N ASN A 12 8.68 44.50 -31.76
CA ASN A 12 9.98 44.02 -31.35
C ASN A 12 10.26 44.23 -29.85
N SER A 13 11.26 43.47 -29.41
CA SER A 13 11.87 43.35 -28.09
C SER A 13 12.75 44.53 -27.65
N SER A 14 12.92 44.69 -26.33
CA SER A 14 14.21 45.06 -25.72
C SER A 14 14.28 44.77 -24.21
N SER A 15 15.10 43.78 -23.87
CA SER A 15 16.06 43.67 -22.75
C SER A 15 15.88 44.46 -21.43
N GLY A 16 15.86 43.71 -20.32
CA GLY A 16 16.30 44.16 -19.00
C GLY A 16 16.71 42.97 -18.13
N HIS A 17 18.01 42.79 -17.91
CA HIS A 17 18.59 41.84 -16.95
C HIS A 17 18.42 42.34 -15.52
N SER A 18 18.07 41.47 -14.56
CA SER A 18 18.29 41.65 -13.12
C SER A 18 18.18 40.33 -12.34
N THR A 19 19.30 39.85 -11.83
CA THR A 19 19.46 38.98 -10.64
C THR A 19 20.68 39.53 -9.88
N PRO A 20 20.90 39.29 -8.57
CA PRO A 20 20.22 38.34 -7.66
C PRO A 20 19.89 38.90 -6.25
N ALA A 21 19.14 38.14 -5.42
CA ALA A 21 19.40 38.03 -3.97
C ALA A 21 18.64 36.84 -3.34
N LEU A 22 19.38 36.06 -2.55
CA LEU A 22 18.95 34.96 -1.69
C LEU A 22 18.46 35.50 -0.32
N SER A 23 17.33 34.98 0.18
CA SER A 23 16.94 34.79 1.60
C SER A 23 15.43 34.56 1.64
N SER A 24 14.80 33.69 2.42
CA SER A 24 15.17 32.82 3.53
C SER A 24 14.01 31.83 3.75
N SER A 25 14.36 30.71 4.36
CA SER A 25 13.61 29.49 4.68
C SER A 25 12.23 29.63 5.35
N ALA A 26 11.45 28.58 5.13
CA ALA A 26 10.07 28.31 5.53
C ALA A 26 9.83 28.10 7.03
N THR A 27 8.56 28.24 7.43
CA THR A 27 7.92 27.45 8.49
C THR A 27 6.43 27.21 8.15
N TRP A 28 6.12 26.11 7.46
CA TRP A 28 4.79 25.53 7.52
C TRP A 28 4.82 24.38 8.53
N ALA A 29 4.01 24.53 9.59
CA ALA A 29 3.86 23.54 10.64
C ALA A 29 3.10 22.32 10.08
N VAL A 30 3.76 21.17 10.09
CA VAL A 30 3.16 19.87 9.77
C VAL A 30 2.55 19.31 11.06
N PRO A 31 1.26 18.91 11.09
CA PRO A 31 0.74 18.17 12.23
C PRO A 31 1.36 16.77 12.27
N THR A 32 1.97 16.46 13.40
CA THR A 32 2.70 15.23 13.70
C THR A 32 1.81 14.00 13.52
N THR A 33 2.25 13.06 12.70
CA THR A 33 1.63 11.74 12.56
C THR A 33 1.85 10.89 13.81
N VAL A 34 0.78 10.23 14.25
CA VAL A 34 0.82 9.18 15.27
C VAL A 34 1.46 7.95 14.62
N SER A 35 2.76 7.74 14.86
CA SER A 35 3.47 6.54 14.44
C SER A 35 3.02 5.35 15.29
N HIS A 36 2.33 4.37 14.67
CA HIS A 36 2.21 3.05 15.24
C HIS A 36 3.50 2.25 14.96
N ALA A 37 4.18 1.89 16.04
CA ALA A 37 5.42 1.14 16.01
C ALA A 37 5.14 -0.36 15.77
N VAL A 38 5.52 -0.88 14.61
CA VAL A 38 6.00 -2.26 14.46
C VAL A 38 7.04 -2.30 13.34
N THR A 39 8.31 -2.35 13.75
CA THR A 39 9.54 -2.91 13.13
C THR A 39 10.74 -1.95 13.23
N GLY A 40 11.85 -2.52 13.69
CA GLY A 40 13.06 -1.80 14.09
C GLY A 40 13.98 -1.38 12.96
N LEU A 41 15.06 -0.70 13.39
CA LEU A 41 16.20 -0.15 12.65
C LEU A 41 15.96 1.17 11.88
N LEU A 42 15.95 2.28 12.64
CA LEU A 42 16.47 3.54 12.09
C LEU A 42 17.99 3.41 11.90
N ARG A 43 18.44 3.42 10.64
CA ARG A 43 19.83 3.76 10.29
C ARG A 43 20.07 5.23 10.59
N ARG A 44 20.89 5.49 11.61
CA ARG A 44 21.41 6.82 11.91
C ARG A 44 22.53 7.14 10.91
N PHE A 45 22.27 8.04 9.97
CA PHE A 45 23.35 8.77 9.29
C PHE A 45 23.97 9.72 10.30
N SER A 46 25.21 9.47 10.70
CA SER A 46 26.07 10.47 11.30
C SER A 46 27.38 10.45 10.53
N THR A 47 27.59 11.52 9.78
CA THR A 47 28.86 11.92 9.21
C THR A 47 29.93 11.99 10.31
N GLU A 48 31.05 11.29 10.11
CA GLU A 48 32.24 11.38 10.95
C GLU A 48 32.86 12.79 10.90
N PRO A 49 33.27 13.36 12.04
CA PRO A 49 34.38 14.28 12.07
C PRO A 49 35.66 13.52 12.43
N SER A 50 36.65 13.65 11.56
CA SER A 50 38.05 13.30 11.76
C SER A 50 38.63 14.02 12.98
N ASN A 51 39.40 13.30 13.81
CA ASN A 51 40.64 13.82 14.42
C ASN A 51 41.50 12.74 15.10
N HIS A 52 42.80 13.05 15.11
CA HIS A 52 43.98 12.22 15.31
C HIS A 52 44.27 11.70 16.75
N ALA A 53 44.94 10.54 16.75
CA ALA A 53 46.09 10.08 17.57
C ALA A 53 45.97 9.85 19.10
N GLY A 54 46.35 8.64 19.52
CA GLY A 54 46.69 8.31 20.92
C GLY A 54 47.00 6.83 21.14
N ASN A 55 48.28 6.49 21.15
CA ASN A 55 48.90 5.18 21.40
C ASN A 55 48.61 4.65 22.82
N GLY A 56 48.37 3.34 23.01
CA GLY A 56 48.22 2.76 24.36
C GLY A 56 47.89 1.26 24.40
N ASN A 57 48.93 0.46 24.62
CA ASN A 57 48.98 -0.98 24.83
C ASN A 57 48.30 -1.44 26.15
N GLY A 58 47.68 -2.63 26.21
CA GLY A 58 47.25 -3.19 27.51
C GLY A 58 46.26 -4.37 27.49
N ASN A 59 46.80 -5.57 27.70
CA ASN A 59 46.15 -6.84 28.04
C ASN A 59 45.19 -6.74 29.24
N GLY A 60 44.14 -7.57 29.30
CA GLY A 60 43.41 -7.77 30.57
C GLY A 60 42.09 -8.54 30.45
N ASN A 61 42.02 -9.66 31.16
CA ASN A 61 40.98 -10.68 31.14
C ASN A 61 39.97 -10.47 32.31
N HIS A 62 38.81 -11.13 32.23
CA HIS A 62 37.91 -11.58 33.32
C HIS A 62 36.82 -10.64 33.94
N ASN A 63 35.58 -11.05 33.67
CA ASN A 63 34.58 -11.66 34.58
C ASN A 63 33.81 -10.84 35.65
N SER A 64 32.49 -11.02 35.61
CA SER A 64 31.48 -11.03 36.69
C SER A 64 31.33 -9.84 37.65
N ASN A 65 30.14 -9.22 37.71
CA ASN A 65 29.06 -9.64 38.63
C ASN A 65 27.88 -8.64 38.69
N ASN A 66 26.72 -9.20 39.04
CA ASN A 66 25.46 -8.57 39.46
C ASN A 66 25.59 -7.38 40.43
N ASN A 67 24.71 -6.38 40.32
CA ASN A 67 23.68 -6.16 41.37
C ASN A 67 22.63 -5.07 41.05
N GLN A 68 21.37 -5.53 41.17
CA GLN A 68 20.21 -4.94 41.86
C GLN A 68 20.07 -3.42 42.03
N GLN A 69 18.95 -2.93 41.45
CA GLN A 69 17.97 -1.98 41.99
C GLN A 69 18.33 -1.19 43.26
N THR A 70 18.23 0.15 43.17
CA THR A 70 17.51 0.92 44.19
C THR A 70 16.76 2.10 43.56
N LYS A 71 15.46 2.14 43.85
CA LYS A 71 14.58 3.31 43.70
C LYS A 71 14.95 4.33 44.78
N THR A 72 15.20 5.58 44.40
CA THR A 72 14.94 6.71 45.30
C THR A 72 14.26 7.84 44.53
N ARG A 73 13.07 8.16 45.03
CA ARG A 73 12.18 9.24 44.63
C ARG A 73 12.60 10.45 45.46
N SER A 74 13.07 11.53 44.86
CA SER A 74 13.24 12.81 45.55
C SER A 74 12.76 13.96 44.66
N SER A 75 11.54 14.40 44.98
CA SER A 75 10.99 15.68 44.57
C SER A 75 11.56 16.76 45.49
N ASN A 76 12.53 17.55 45.00
CA ASN A 76 12.95 18.77 45.66
C ASN A 76 12.74 19.95 44.70
N PHE A 77 11.66 20.69 44.96
CA PHE A 77 11.48 22.06 44.49
C PHE A 77 12.18 22.98 45.49
N SER A 78 13.10 23.82 45.01
CA SER A 78 13.55 25.02 45.73
C SER A 78 13.56 26.19 44.74
N PRO A 79 12.96 27.35 45.08
CA PRO A 79 12.94 28.51 44.20
C PRO A 79 14.14 29.43 44.44
N THR A 80 14.34 30.36 43.50
CA THR A 80 15.19 31.57 43.53
C THR A 80 16.66 31.44 43.12
N SER A 81 16.97 31.95 41.93
CA SER A 81 17.73 33.20 41.77
C SER A 81 17.77 33.59 40.29
N MET A 82 17.48 34.85 40.00
CA MET A 82 17.65 35.42 38.67
C MET A 82 19.13 35.73 38.46
N GLN A 83 19.82 35.00 37.57
CA GLN A 83 20.96 35.54 36.83
C GLN A 83 21.31 34.71 35.59
N ASN A 84 21.45 35.42 34.47
CA ASN A 84 22.15 35.10 33.21
C ASN A 84 21.86 33.78 32.47
N GLY A 85 21.58 33.94 31.17
CA GLY A 85 21.15 32.89 30.27
C GLY A 85 22.21 31.84 29.90
N ILE A 86 21.65 30.73 29.38
CA ILE A 86 22.25 29.71 28.51
C ILE A 86 23.05 28.56 29.15
N GLN A 87 22.67 28.04 30.33
CA GLN A 87 23.20 26.73 30.80
C GLN A 87 22.14 25.77 31.35
N GLY A 88 21.04 25.58 30.61
CA GLY A 88 20.17 24.43 30.79
C GLY A 88 20.25 23.54 29.56
N VAL A 89 20.91 22.39 29.64
CA VAL A 89 20.70 21.32 28.64
C VAL A 89 19.22 20.96 28.74
N TYR A 90 18.44 21.33 27.72
CA TYR A 90 17.04 20.96 27.66
C TYR A 90 16.95 19.44 27.52
N THR A 91 16.70 18.76 28.64
CA THR A 91 16.38 17.34 28.63
C THR A 91 14.87 17.23 28.43
N PRO A 92 14.37 16.83 27.25
CA PRO A 92 12.95 16.68 27.04
C PRO A 92 12.39 15.70 28.09
N PRO A 93 11.23 16.00 28.71
CA PRO A 93 10.61 15.10 29.67
C PRO A 93 10.38 13.75 29.00
N HIS A 94 10.74 12.68 29.71
CA HIS A 94 10.63 11.30 29.22
C HIS A 94 9.15 10.96 29.03
N ARG A 95 8.63 11.12 27.80
CA ARG A 95 7.25 10.77 27.48
C ARG A 95 7.14 9.25 27.46
N THR A 96 6.35 8.70 28.37
CA THR A 96 5.90 7.30 28.27
C THR A 96 4.91 7.18 27.12
N ALA A 97 5.11 6.23 26.22
CA ALA A 97 4.14 5.93 25.17
C ALA A 97 2.78 5.61 25.81
N SER A 98 1.70 6.11 25.20
CA SER A 98 0.34 5.80 25.66
C SER A 98 0.14 4.27 25.60
N PRO A 99 -0.44 3.65 26.64
CA PRO A 99 -0.83 2.24 26.59
C PRO A 99 -2.07 2.01 25.70
N PHE A 100 -2.62 3.06 25.08
CA PHE A 100 -3.78 2.96 24.21
C PHE A 100 -3.41 2.19 22.94
N GLN A 101 -3.94 0.97 22.87
CA GLN A 101 -3.99 0.20 21.64
C GLN A 101 -5.35 0.48 20.99
N PRO A 102 -5.39 1.10 19.80
CA PRO A 102 -6.66 1.33 19.13
C PRO A 102 -7.37 -0.01 18.90
N PRO A 103 -8.71 -0.02 18.91
CA PRO A 103 -9.47 -1.22 18.57
C PRO A 103 -9.00 -1.77 17.21
N PRO A 104 -9.02 -3.10 17.02
CA PRO A 104 -8.79 -3.68 15.71
C PRO A 104 -9.82 -3.10 14.72
N LEU A 105 -9.39 -2.86 13.47
CA LEU A 105 -10.29 -2.41 12.42
C LEU A 105 -11.39 -3.45 12.18
N TYR A 106 -12.62 -2.99 11.98
CA TYR A 106 -13.72 -3.88 11.59
C TYR A 106 -13.44 -4.49 10.20
N PRO A 107 -13.92 -5.72 9.93
CA PRO A 107 -13.73 -6.37 8.64
C PRO A 107 -14.38 -5.61 7.47
N VAL A 108 -13.70 -5.53 6.33
CA VAL A 108 -14.20 -4.87 5.10
C VAL A 108 -15.46 -5.57 4.59
N THR A 109 -16.49 -4.79 4.30
CA THR A 109 -17.73 -5.25 3.65
C THR A 109 -17.77 -4.74 2.22
N LEU A 110 -17.92 -5.67 1.27
CA LEU A 110 -18.00 -5.38 -0.15
C LEU A 110 -19.48 -5.34 -0.58
N ARG A 111 -19.89 -4.25 -1.24
CA ARG A 111 -21.27 -4.01 -1.70
C ARG A 111 -21.32 -3.70 -3.20
N GLY A 112 -22.43 -4.04 -3.84
CA GLY A 112 -22.77 -3.55 -5.19
C GLY A 112 -22.86 -4.62 -6.28
N TRP A 113 -22.44 -5.87 -6.03
CA TRP A 113 -22.82 -6.97 -6.93
C TRP A 113 -24.33 -7.20 -6.93
N ARG A 114 -24.89 -7.51 -8.10
CA ARG A 114 -26.30 -7.91 -8.24
C ARG A 114 -26.49 -9.34 -7.76
N GLU A 115 -27.70 -9.67 -7.34
CA GLU A 115 -28.05 -11.03 -6.84
C GLU A 115 -27.86 -12.13 -7.89
N ASN A 116 -27.92 -11.77 -9.17
CA ASN A 116 -27.72 -12.68 -10.29
C ASN A 116 -26.28 -12.74 -10.81
N THR A 117 -25.34 -12.01 -10.20
CA THR A 117 -23.93 -12.05 -10.60
C THR A 117 -23.32 -13.38 -10.19
N ASP A 118 -22.73 -14.09 -11.15
CA ASP A 118 -22.07 -15.37 -10.90
C ASP A 118 -20.94 -15.19 -9.86
N PRO A 119 -20.85 -16.04 -8.82
CA PRO A 119 -19.76 -15.97 -7.84
C PRO A 119 -18.36 -16.03 -8.46
N SER A 120 -18.20 -16.72 -9.60
CA SER A 120 -16.92 -16.80 -10.32
C SER A 120 -16.51 -15.51 -11.03
N ALA A 121 -17.47 -14.58 -11.24
CA ALA A 121 -17.24 -13.26 -11.81
C ALA A 121 -16.92 -12.20 -10.74
N GLN A 122 -17.09 -12.52 -9.45
CA GLN A 122 -16.72 -11.64 -8.34
C GLN A 122 -15.21 -11.69 -8.14
N LEU A 123 -14.50 -10.64 -8.57
CA LEU A 123 -13.04 -10.66 -8.60
C LEU A 123 -12.43 -10.31 -7.25
N LEU A 124 -12.96 -9.27 -6.59
CA LEU A 124 -12.46 -8.84 -5.29
C LEU A 124 -13.03 -9.69 -4.16
N SER A 125 -12.21 -10.57 -3.58
CA SER A 125 -12.57 -11.26 -2.34
C SER A 125 -12.35 -10.36 -1.11
N ARG A 126 -13.07 -10.63 -0.01
CA ARG A 126 -12.86 -9.94 1.27
C ARG A 126 -11.41 -10.04 1.75
N ALA A 127 -10.82 -11.23 1.65
CA ALA A 127 -9.43 -11.44 2.09
C ALA A 127 -8.44 -10.62 1.24
N LEU A 128 -8.68 -10.50 -0.07
CA LEU A 128 -7.86 -9.66 -0.95
C LEU A 128 -8.04 -8.16 -0.63
N ALA A 129 -9.28 -7.72 -0.39
CA ALA A 129 -9.57 -6.35 0.00
C ALA A 129 -8.86 -5.95 1.30
N GLU A 130 -8.76 -6.87 2.27
CA GLU A 130 -8.02 -6.65 3.52
C GLU A 130 -6.51 -6.48 3.30
N GLU A 131 -5.89 -7.27 2.40
CA GLU A 131 -4.47 -7.09 2.06
C GLU A 131 -4.21 -5.73 1.39
N ILE A 132 -5.10 -5.33 0.47
CA ILE A 132 -5.04 -4.01 -0.19
C ILE A 132 -5.24 -2.90 0.85
N ARG A 133 -6.21 -3.04 1.77
CA ARG A 133 -6.54 -2.05 2.80
C ARG A 133 -5.33 -1.65 3.64
N LEU A 134 -4.40 -2.57 3.92
CA LEU A 134 -3.20 -2.27 4.70
C LEU A 134 -2.26 -1.25 4.04
N LEU A 135 -2.38 -1.04 2.73
CA LEU A 135 -1.55 -0.13 1.93
C LEU A 135 -2.25 1.17 1.55
N VAL A 136 -3.58 1.20 1.66
CA VAL A 136 -4.41 2.37 1.42
C VAL A 136 -4.14 3.44 2.50
N PRO A 137 -4.27 4.76 2.21
CA PRO A 137 -4.04 5.82 3.20
C PRO A 137 -4.83 5.62 4.51
N PRO A 138 -4.25 5.91 5.70
CA PRO A 138 -4.87 5.61 6.99
C PRO A 138 -6.31 6.12 7.15
N ARG A 139 -6.63 7.28 6.55
CA ARG A 139 -7.98 7.84 6.56
C ARG A 139 -9.01 6.91 5.92
N LEU A 140 -8.62 6.24 4.83
CA LEU A 140 -9.48 5.34 4.07
C LEU A 140 -9.46 3.90 4.61
N GLN A 141 -8.44 3.52 5.40
CA GLN A 141 -8.43 2.23 6.12
C GLN A 141 -9.60 2.09 7.12
N LEU A 142 -10.08 3.24 7.60
CA LEU A 142 -11.24 3.33 8.50
C LEU A 142 -12.58 3.14 7.76
N CYS A 143 -12.60 3.19 6.43
CA CYS A 143 -13.79 2.94 5.62
C CYS A 143 -13.98 1.43 5.48
N GLU A 144 -14.99 0.91 6.17
CA GLU A 144 -15.32 -0.52 6.18
C GLU A 144 -16.08 -0.95 4.93
N GLU A 145 -16.86 -0.05 4.35
CA GLU A 145 -17.71 -0.36 3.20
C GLU A 145 -17.01 0.06 1.91
N TRP A 146 -16.77 -0.90 1.03
CA TRP A 146 -16.28 -0.66 -0.32
C TRP A 146 -17.41 -0.90 -1.30
N ASN A 147 -17.64 0.05 -2.19
CA ASN A 147 -18.76 0.03 -3.11
C ASN A 147 -18.27 -0.23 -4.54
N LEU A 148 -18.82 -1.25 -5.18
CA LEU A 148 -18.57 -1.56 -6.57
C LEU A 148 -19.11 -0.42 -7.45
N VAL A 149 -18.21 0.22 -8.18
CA VAL A 149 -18.54 1.30 -9.11
C VAL A 149 -18.80 0.72 -10.50
N TYR A 150 -17.92 -0.16 -10.96
CA TYR A 150 -17.99 -0.77 -12.29
C TYR A 150 -17.60 -2.24 -12.22
N SER A 151 -18.31 -3.09 -12.95
CA SER A 151 -17.94 -4.49 -13.17
C SER A 151 -18.22 -4.86 -14.63
N LEU A 152 -17.22 -5.40 -15.31
CA LEU A 152 -17.32 -5.86 -16.70
C LEU A 152 -18.52 -6.80 -16.90
N GLU A 153 -18.74 -7.72 -15.95
CA GLU A 153 -19.86 -8.66 -15.95
C GLU A 153 -21.23 -7.98 -15.88
N GLN A 154 -21.35 -6.89 -15.12
CA GLN A 154 -22.64 -6.25 -14.84
C GLN A 154 -22.96 -5.07 -15.76
N ASP A 155 -21.91 -4.44 -16.30
CA ASP A 155 -21.98 -3.14 -16.97
C ASP A 155 -21.53 -3.19 -18.43
N GLY A 156 -20.96 -4.32 -18.87
CA GLY A 156 -20.53 -4.55 -20.24
C GLY A 156 -19.11 -4.08 -20.52
N VAL A 157 -18.58 -4.47 -21.68
CA VAL A 157 -17.19 -4.26 -22.12
C VAL A 157 -16.96 -2.86 -22.71
N SER A 158 -16.99 -1.83 -21.87
CA SER A 158 -16.82 -0.45 -22.35
C SER A 158 -16.11 0.45 -21.34
N LEU A 159 -14.89 0.88 -21.68
CA LEU A 159 -14.13 1.86 -20.90
C LEU A 159 -14.87 3.20 -20.76
N GLY A 160 -15.61 3.62 -21.79
CA GLY A 160 -16.48 4.79 -21.70
C GLY A 160 -17.56 4.66 -20.62
N THR A 161 -18.10 3.46 -20.42
CA THR A 161 -19.06 3.17 -19.34
C THR A 161 -18.38 3.22 -17.97
N LEU A 162 -17.17 2.64 -17.85
CA LEU A 162 -16.35 2.75 -16.64
C LEU A 162 -16.13 4.23 -16.26
N TYR A 163 -15.68 5.05 -17.20
CA TYR A 163 -15.45 6.48 -16.96
C TYR A 163 -16.72 7.22 -16.56
N LYS A 164 -17.84 6.96 -17.25
CA LYS A 164 -19.12 7.60 -16.92
C LYS A 164 -19.54 7.31 -15.47
N LYS A 165 -19.37 6.06 -15.00
CA LYS A 165 -19.69 5.69 -13.62
C LYS A 165 -18.72 6.27 -12.60
N CYS A 166 -17.43 6.34 -12.93
CA CYS A 166 -16.42 6.94 -12.06
C CYS A 166 -16.59 8.46 -11.93
N ASP A 167 -17.15 9.13 -12.95
CA ASP A 167 -17.37 10.58 -12.96
C ASP A 167 -18.29 11.07 -11.82
N GLU A 168 -19.26 10.24 -11.40
CA GLU A 168 -20.16 10.55 -10.28
C GLU A 168 -19.42 10.72 -8.95
N LEU A 169 -18.24 10.12 -8.83
CA LEU A 169 -17.40 10.15 -7.63
C LEU A 169 -16.20 11.10 -7.77
N ARG A 170 -16.11 11.83 -8.89
CA ARG A 170 -14.99 12.75 -9.16
C ARG A 170 -15.00 13.92 -8.17
N GLY A 171 -13.82 14.27 -7.67
CA GLY A 171 -13.64 15.39 -6.73
C GLY A 171 -14.00 15.06 -5.28
N LEU A 172 -14.60 13.88 -5.02
CA LEU A 172 -14.73 13.35 -3.68
C LEU A 172 -13.37 12.82 -3.19
N ARG A 173 -13.18 12.79 -1.87
CA ARG A 173 -11.93 12.29 -1.26
C ARG A 173 -11.93 10.77 -1.13
N ASN A 174 -12.33 10.08 -2.18
CA ASN A 174 -12.42 8.62 -2.25
C ASN A 174 -11.12 8.04 -2.81
N GLY A 175 -10.79 6.82 -2.41
CA GLY A 175 -9.81 5.99 -3.09
C GLY A 175 -10.52 4.99 -4.01
N PHE A 176 -9.83 4.50 -5.03
CA PHE A 176 -10.37 3.53 -5.97
C PHE A 176 -9.47 2.31 -6.08
N VAL A 177 -10.04 1.13 -6.19
CA VAL A 177 -9.31 -0.12 -6.40
C VAL A 177 -9.75 -0.72 -7.72
N LEU A 178 -8.82 -0.74 -8.68
CA LEU A 178 -8.96 -1.46 -9.93
C LEU A 178 -8.52 -2.91 -9.72
N VAL A 179 -9.36 -3.85 -10.14
CA VAL A 179 -9.11 -5.29 -10.10
C VAL A 179 -9.26 -5.82 -11.52
N VAL A 180 -8.27 -6.57 -11.98
CA VAL A 180 -8.22 -7.20 -13.30
C VAL A 180 -7.98 -8.69 -13.10
N ARG A 181 -8.71 -9.49 -13.87
CA ARG A 181 -8.49 -10.93 -14.02
C ARG A 181 -8.05 -11.21 -15.44
N ASP A 182 -6.91 -11.88 -15.59
CA ASP A 182 -6.42 -12.31 -16.91
C ASP A 182 -7.01 -13.68 -17.34
N GLY A 183 -6.63 -14.12 -18.54
CA GLY A 183 -6.97 -15.40 -19.17
C GLY A 183 -6.50 -16.65 -18.40
N GLU A 184 -5.37 -16.56 -17.72
CA GLU A 184 -4.83 -17.61 -16.85
C GLU A 184 -5.44 -17.59 -15.44
N GLY A 185 -6.25 -16.57 -15.12
CA GLY A 185 -6.95 -16.43 -13.85
C GLY A 185 -6.13 -15.73 -12.76
N GLY A 186 -4.98 -15.15 -13.10
CA GLY A 186 -4.22 -14.23 -12.26
C GLY A 186 -5.05 -12.99 -11.90
N LEU A 187 -4.89 -12.51 -10.67
CA LEU A 187 -5.54 -11.31 -10.16
C LEU A 187 -4.51 -10.24 -9.87
N PHE A 188 -4.70 -9.05 -10.45
CA PHE A 188 -3.83 -7.91 -10.23
C PHE A 188 -4.58 -6.61 -10.47
N GLY A 189 -3.92 -5.50 -10.21
CA GLY A 189 -4.53 -4.20 -10.45
C GLY A 189 -3.79 -3.08 -9.75
N ALA A 190 -4.55 -2.07 -9.36
CA ALA A 190 -4.02 -0.85 -8.82
C ALA A 190 -4.92 -0.26 -7.74
N TYR A 191 -4.32 0.44 -6.79
CA TYR A 191 -5.02 1.46 -6.00
C TYR A 191 -4.77 2.83 -6.62
N LEU A 192 -5.84 3.60 -6.77
CA LEU A 192 -5.89 4.90 -7.42
C LEU A 192 -6.41 5.95 -6.44
N THR A 193 -5.83 7.13 -6.53
CA THR A 193 -6.12 8.25 -5.62
C THR A 193 -7.21 9.18 -6.14
N GLU A 194 -7.55 9.07 -7.42
CA GLU A 194 -8.62 9.80 -8.08
C GLU A 194 -9.41 8.86 -8.98
N ALA A 195 -10.65 9.25 -9.31
CA ALA A 195 -11.54 8.49 -10.16
C ALA A 195 -10.96 8.39 -11.59
N PRO A 196 -10.90 7.20 -12.22
CA PRO A 196 -10.48 7.09 -13.62
C PRO A 196 -11.35 7.96 -14.54
N HIS A 197 -10.72 8.86 -15.28
CA HIS A 197 -11.41 9.70 -16.27
C HIS A 197 -10.43 10.17 -17.34
N PRO A 198 -10.88 10.44 -18.59
CA PRO A 198 -10.01 10.98 -19.62
C PRO A 198 -9.36 12.29 -19.17
N ALA A 199 -8.04 12.42 -19.38
CA ALA A 199 -7.27 13.61 -19.06
C ALA A 199 -6.10 13.79 -20.04
N PRO A 200 -5.72 15.03 -20.41
CA PRO A 200 -4.64 15.27 -21.36
C PRO A 200 -3.23 15.09 -20.77
N HIS A 201 -3.12 14.82 -19.47
CA HIS A 201 -1.85 14.64 -18.75
C HIS A 201 -2.01 13.60 -17.66
N TYR A 202 -0.87 13.11 -17.16
CA TYR A 202 -0.84 12.21 -16.01
C TYR A 202 -1.42 12.89 -14.76
N PHE A 203 -2.20 12.14 -13.98
CA PHE A 203 -2.82 12.61 -12.74
C PHE A 203 -2.79 11.53 -11.66
N GLY A 204 -3.19 11.89 -10.44
CA GLY A 204 -3.03 11.07 -9.23
C GLY A 204 -1.84 11.49 -8.37
N THR A 205 -1.71 10.85 -7.21
CA THR A 205 -0.66 11.13 -6.24
C THR A 205 0.24 9.92 -6.00
N GLY A 206 1.37 10.13 -5.31
CA GLY A 206 2.28 9.06 -4.88
C GLY A 206 1.72 8.07 -3.86
N GLU A 207 0.43 8.16 -3.50
CA GLU A 207 -0.26 7.12 -2.73
C GLU A 207 -0.79 6.00 -3.64
N CYS A 208 -0.80 6.18 -4.97
CA CYS A 208 -1.10 5.10 -5.93
C CYS A 208 -0.09 3.96 -5.79
N PHE A 209 -0.55 2.73 -6.05
CA PHE A 209 0.33 1.56 -6.11
C PHE A 209 -0.26 0.47 -6.98
N LEU A 210 0.60 -0.36 -7.58
CA LEU A 210 0.20 -1.58 -8.26
C LEU A 210 0.24 -2.76 -7.30
N TRP A 211 -0.53 -3.80 -7.59
CA TRP A 211 -0.50 -5.04 -6.81
C TRP A 211 -0.84 -6.25 -7.67
N ARG A 212 -0.41 -7.42 -7.22
CA ARG A 212 -0.82 -8.72 -7.77
C ARG A 212 -1.04 -9.74 -6.65
N ALA A 213 -1.90 -10.70 -6.92
CA ALA A 213 -2.30 -11.74 -6.00
C ALA A 213 -2.38 -13.09 -6.71
N THR A 214 -1.77 -14.12 -6.11
CA THR A 214 -1.95 -15.51 -6.52
C THR A 214 -2.72 -16.28 -5.46
N LEU A 215 -3.80 -16.95 -5.88
CA LEU A 215 -4.59 -17.82 -5.04
C LEU A 215 -3.89 -19.18 -4.96
N VAL A 216 -3.27 -19.46 -3.81
CA VAL A 216 -2.60 -20.74 -3.60
C VAL A 216 -3.58 -21.71 -2.96
N SER A 217 -4.06 -22.67 -3.75
CA SER A 217 -4.86 -23.78 -3.24
C SER A 217 -4.04 -24.60 -2.23
N SER A 218 -4.67 -25.05 -1.15
CA SER A 218 -4.02 -25.74 -0.03
C SER A 218 -3.22 -26.99 -0.43
N SER A 219 -3.51 -27.59 -1.58
CA SER A 219 -2.80 -28.75 -2.14
C SER A 219 -1.39 -28.42 -2.66
N LEU A 220 -1.16 -27.21 -3.18
CA LEU A 220 0.14 -26.78 -3.72
C LEU A 220 1.11 -26.27 -2.63
N LEU A 221 0.59 -25.95 -1.44
CA LEU A 221 1.39 -25.51 -0.29
C LEU A 221 2.17 -26.64 0.38
N ALA A 222 1.80 -27.91 0.17
CA ALA A 222 2.52 -29.05 0.73
C ALA A 222 3.91 -29.26 0.09
N THR A 223 4.18 -28.61 -1.05
CA THR A 223 5.39 -28.81 -1.85
C THR A 223 6.34 -27.61 -1.86
N LEU A 224 6.01 -26.50 -1.19
CA LEU A 224 6.82 -25.28 -1.21
C LEU A 224 7.68 -25.14 0.05
N PRO A 225 8.94 -24.66 -0.09
CA PRO A 225 9.81 -24.42 1.06
C PRO A 225 9.21 -23.36 1.99
N PRO A 226 9.43 -23.46 3.32
CA PRO A 226 8.95 -22.47 4.28
C PRO A 226 9.52 -21.08 3.95
N PRO A 227 8.78 -19.99 4.22
CA PRO A 227 9.26 -18.65 3.96
C PRO A 227 10.58 -18.38 4.71
N PRO A 228 11.50 -17.59 4.13
CA PRO A 228 12.76 -17.26 4.78
C PRO A 228 12.48 -16.60 6.14
N SER A 229 13.05 -17.17 7.19
CA SER A 229 13.07 -16.61 8.54
C SER A 229 13.59 -15.17 8.49
N SER A 230 12.87 -14.25 9.14
CA SER A 230 13.12 -12.81 9.14
C SER A 230 14.61 -12.41 9.19
N ASP A 231 15.14 -12.00 8.05
CA ASP A 231 16.35 -11.18 7.95
C ASP A 231 16.12 -10.15 6.84
N THR A 232 15.62 -8.97 7.22
CA THR A 232 15.18 -7.91 6.29
C THR A 232 16.27 -6.86 6.15
N THR A 233 17.23 -7.08 5.24
CA THR A 233 18.15 -6.00 4.83
C THR A 233 17.85 -5.42 3.45
N ASN A 234 17.11 -6.08 2.55
CA ASN A 234 16.61 -5.48 1.29
C ASN A 234 15.54 -6.40 0.63
N SER A 235 14.29 -6.43 1.12
CA SER A 235 13.28 -7.32 0.50
C SER A 235 11.90 -6.70 0.40
N GLN A 236 11.34 -6.79 -0.81
CA GLN A 236 9.93 -6.63 -1.15
C GLN A 236 9.06 -7.43 -0.16
N ARG A 237 7.96 -6.84 0.33
CA ARG A 237 7.08 -7.47 1.33
C ARG A 237 6.23 -8.55 0.65
N SER A 238 6.55 -9.81 0.93
CA SER A 238 5.71 -10.97 0.62
C SER A 238 5.17 -11.53 1.94
N THR A 239 3.85 -11.57 2.13
CA THR A 239 3.21 -12.13 3.34
C THR A 239 2.56 -13.48 3.05
N THR A 240 2.71 -14.41 4.01
CA THR A 240 2.16 -15.77 3.96
C THR A 240 1.74 -16.09 5.41
N ILE A 241 0.47 -15.96 5.81
CA ILE A 241 0.03 -16.23 7.22
C ILE A 241 -0.61 -17.61 7.37
N GLY A 242 -0.21 -18.35 8.42
CA GLY A 242 -0.89 -19.53 8.95
C GLY A 242 -0.99 -19.38 10.47
N VAL A 243 -2.13 -19.72 11.06
CA VAL A 243 -2.40 -19.55 12.50
C VAL A 243 -1.81 -20.74 13.29
N PRO A 244 -1.20 -20.52 14.48
CA PRO A 244 -0.74 -21.60 15.34
C PRO A 244 -1.89 -22.15 16.20
N HIS A 245 -2.05 -23.48 16.24
CA HIS A 245 -2.96 -24.19 17.15
C HIS A 245 -2.41 -24.20 18.61
N PRO A 246 -3.28 -24.18 19.64
CA PRO A 246 -2.87 -24.34 21.02
C PRO A 246 -2.56 -25.81 21.35
N SER A 247 -1.43 -26.04 22.01
CA SER A 247 -1.00 -27.34 22.53
C SER A 247 -1.95 -27.85 23.61
N SER A 248 -2.52 -29.05 23.45
CA SER A 248 -3.07 -29.82 24.56
C SER A 248 -2.56 -31.27 24.52
N LEU A 249 -2.00 -31.67 25.65
CA LEU A 249 -1.30 -32.91 25.94
C LEU A 249 -2.25 -34.12 26.00
N LEU A 250 -1.74 -35.25 25.49
CA LEU A 250 -1.88 -36.65 25.97
C LEU A 250 -3.29 -37.18 26.37
N SER A 251 -3.71 -38.26 25.70
CA SER A 251 -4.57 -39.31 26.26
C SER A 251 -3.81 -40.64 26.25
N PRO A 252 -4.14 -41.60 27.13
CA PRO A 252 -4.76 -42.82 26.58
C PRO A 252 -5.76 -43.53 27.51
N THR A 253 -6.79 -44.19 26.94
CA THR A 253 -7.11 -45.64 27.09
C THR A 253 -8.58 -46.02 26.75
N THR A 254 -8.70 -47.00 25.84
CA THR A 254 -9.52 -48.23 25.83
C THR A 254 -11.08 -48.26 25.78
N SER A 255 -11.56 -49.06 24.80
CA SER A 255 -12.75 -49.95 24.72
C SER A 255 -14.18 -49.50 24.31
N GLN A 256 -14.71 -50.28 23.34
CA GLN A 256 -16.10 -50.74 23.10
C GLN A 256 -17.11 -49.87 22.31
N ALA A 257 -17.92 -50.56 21.49
CA ALA A 257 -18.96 -50.09 20.55
C ALA A 257 -20.36 -50.65 20.94
N PRO A 258 -21.49 -50.49 20.19
CA PRO A 258 -22.22 -49.35 19.54
C PRO A 258 -23.72 -49.31 20.02
N PRO A 259 -24.82 -48.93 19.29
CA PRO A 259 -25.13 -47.85 18.29
C PRO A 259 -26.39 -46.97 18.68
N LYS A 260 -26.70 -45.85 17.94
CA LYS A 260 -28.05 -45.45 17.43
C LYS A 260 -28.22 -43.98 16.97
N SER A 261 -29.03 -43.83 15.90
CA SER A 261 -29.82 -42.69 15.36
C SER A 261 -29.13 -41.54 14.56
N PRO A 262 -29.70 -41.15 13.38
CA PRO A 262 -29.23 -40.03 12.58
C PRO A 262 -29.95 -38.74 12.98
N ALA A 263 -29.20 -37.74 13.45
CA ALA A 263 -29.69 -36.37 13.54
C ALA A 263 -29.01 -35.54 12.44
N PHE A 264 -29.83 -35.02 11.52
CA PHE A 264 -29.46 -33.98 10.59
C PHE A 264 -28.88 -32.79 11.36
N SER A 265 -27.60 -32.48 11.15
CA SER A 265 -27.04 -31.18 11.47
C SER A 265 -26.43 -30.60 10.19
N SER A 266 -27.03 -29.51 9.74
CA SER A 266 -26.57 -28.66 8.66
C SER A 266 -25.20 -28.10 9.00
N LYS A 267 -24.14 -28.77 8.55
CA LYS A 267 -22.80 -28.18 8.52
C LYS A 267 -22.68 -27.35 7.26
N SER A 268 -22.97 -26.06 7.40
CA SER A 268 -22.36 -25.01 6.59
C SER A 268 -20.88 -24.98 6.93
N GLY A 269 -20.13 -25.92 6.35
CA GLY A 269 -18.67 -25.95 6.42
C GLY A 269 -18.14 -24.97 5.40
N THR A 270 -17.77 -23.78 5.86
CA THR A 270 -16.91 -22.85 5.13
C THR A 270 -15.69 -23.62 4.60
N SER A 271 -15.54 -23.61 3.27
CA SER A 271 -14.39 -24.15 2.56
C SER A 271 -13.08 -23.54 3.09
N THR A 272 -12.02 -24.33 3.00
CA THR A 272 -10.63 -24.11 3.41
C THR A 272 -10.10 -22.67 3.21
N PRO A 273 -9.19 -22.16 4.06
CA PRO A 273 -8.59 -20.84 3.86
C PRO A 273 -7.65 -20.89 2.65
N GLU A 274 -8.10 -20.39 1.51
CA GLU A 274 -7.22 -20.05 0.40
C GLU A 274 -6.18 -19.05 0.90
N ARG A 275 -4.89 -19.39 0.75
CA ARG A 275 -3.81 -18.50 1.18
C ARG A 275 -3.49 -17.61 -0.01
N ILE A 276 -3.83 -16.33 0.11
CA ILE A 276 -3.50 -15.32 -0.88
C ILE A 276 -2.02 -14.99 -0.73
N ARG A 277 -1.24 -15.12 -1.80
CA ARG A 277 0.09 -14.53 -1.88
C ARG A 277 -0.05 -13.17 -2.52
N PHE A 278 0.08 -12.13 -1.71
CA PHE A 278 -0.07 -10.74 -2.12
C PHE A 278 1.30 -10.06 -2.29
N LYS A 279 1.46 -9.31 -3.37
CA LYS A 279 2.63 -8.47 -3.63
C LYS A 279 2.16 -7.10 -4.11
N ALA A 280 2.69 -6.05 -3.50
CA ALA A 280 2.43 -4.67 -3.90
C ALA A 280 3.71 -3.97 -4.38
N PHE A 281 3.50 -2.96 -5.22
CA PHE A 281 4.53 -2.12 -5.83
C PHE A 281 4.17 -0.66 -5.56
N PRO A 282 4.60 -0.11 -4.41
CA PRO A 282 4.38 1.28 -4.06
C PRO A 282 5.10 2.24 -5.00
N TYR A 283 4.71 3.50 -4.96
CA TYR A 283 5.38 4.57 -5.68
C TYR A 283 6.90 4.61 -5.39
N SER A 284 7.72 4.66 -6.44
CA SER A 284 9.18 4.65 -6.35
C SER A 284 9.81 6.02 -6.07
N GLY A 285 9.10 7.12 -6.35
CA GLY A 285 9.65 8.47 -6.31
C GLY A 285 10.43 8.89 -7.57
N ILE A 286 10.51 8.06 -8.62
CA ILE A 286 11.34 8.34 -9.80
C ILE A 286 10.67 9.32 -10.77
N ASN A 287 9.34 9.23 -10.94
CA ASN A 287 8.54 10.14 -11.77
C ASN A 287 7.07 10.12 -11.35
N ASP A 288 6.30 11.14 -11.75
CA ASP A 288 4.90 11.28 -11.35
C ASP A 288 3.89 10.78 -12.40
N TYR A 289 4.28 9.80 -13.24
CA TYR A 289 3.42 9.24 -14.30
C TYR A 289 2.44 8.19 -13.74
N MET A 290 1.59 8.60 -12.80
CA MET A 290 0.74 7.71 -12.01
C MET A 290 -0.40 7.11 -12.82
N MET A 291 -1.26 7.94 -13.42
CA MET A 291 -2.41 7.50 -14.20
C MET A 291 -2.51 8.33 -15.48
N LEU A 292 -2.68 7.68 -16.62
CA LEU A 292 -3.02 8.34 -17.88
C LEU A 292 -4.21 7.60 -18.50
N CYS A 293 -5.28 8.36 -18.68
CA CYS A 293 -6.55 7.86 -19.17
C CYS A 293 -6.89 8.62 -20.45
N GLU A 294 -7.10 7.88 -21.54
CA GLU A 294 -7.58 8.39 -22.82
C GLU A 294 -8.89 7.71 -23.19
N THR A 295 -9.56 8.16 -24.25
CA THR A 295 -10.78 7.51 -24.71
C THR A 295 -10.55 6.06 -25.17
N GLY A 296 -9.34 5.75 -25.65
CA GLY A 296 -8.98 4.44 -26.20
C GLY A 296 -8.25 3.52 -25.22
N PHE A 297 -7.83 4.00 -24.05
CA PHE A 297 -7.12 3.18 -23.07
C PHE A 297 -7.08 3.78 -21.67
N LEU A 298 -6.87 2.91 -20.69
CA LEU A 298 -6.56 3.25 -19.30
C LEU A 298 -5.16 2.73 -18.96
N SER A 299 -4.29 3.59 -18.42
CA SER A 299 -2.95 3.18 -17.98
C SER A 299 -2.60 3.68 -16.59
N ILE A 300 -1.85 2.85 -15.85
CA ILE A 300 -1.37 3.10 -14.51
C ILE A 300 0.14 2.79 -14.46
N GLY A 301 0.92 3.80 -14.12
CA GLY A 301 2.39 3.74 -14.05
C GLY A 301 2.99 3.81 -15.44
N GLY A 302 3.73 4.88 -15.71
CA GLY A 302 4.37 5.12 -17.00
C GLY A 302 5.89 5.28 -16.91
N GLY A 303 6.47 5.68 -18.02
CA GLY A 303 7.89 5.99 -18.14
C GLY A 303 8.66 4.98 -18.98
N ASP A 304 9.73 5.45 -19.60
CA ASP A 304 10.58 4.67 -20.51
C ASP A 304 9.84 3.94 -21.65
N GLY A 305 8.66 4.46 -22.04
CA GLY A 305 7.83 3.89 -23.11
C GLY A 305 7.00 2.67 -22.69
N HIS A 306 6.99 2.30 -21.41
CA HIS A 306 6.27 1.14 -20.88
C HIS A 306 5.19 1.57 -19.88
N TYR A 307 4.21 0.69 -19.69
CA TYR A 307 3.15 0.87 -18.70
C TYR A 307 3.23 -0.24 -17.66
N GLY A 308 3.08 0.13 -16.38
CA GLY A 308 2.94 -0.83 -15.30
C GLY A 308 1.67 -1.67 -15.47
N LEU A 309 0.57 -1.02 -15.86
CA LEU A 309 -0.66 -1.65 -16.29
C LEU A 309 -1.33 -0.78 -17.36
N TRP A 310 -1.78 -1.40 -18.44
CA TRP A 310 -2.50 -0.77 -19.55
C TRP A 310 -3.64 -1.68 -19.97
N LEU A 311 -4.83 -1.11 -20.22
CA LEU A 311 -6.02 -1.81 -20.67
C LEU A 311 -6.62 -1.06 -21.86
N ASP A 312 -7.07 -1.78 -22.88
CA ASP A 312 -7.79 -1.21 -24.02
C ASP A 312 -9.21 -0.76 -23.66
N ASP A 313 -9.87 -0.05 -24.59
CA ASP A 313 -11.22 0.49 -24.39
C ASP A 313 -12.33 -0.57 -24.41
N THR A 314 -12.06 -1.72 -25.03
CA THR A 314 -12.97 -2.87 -25.10
C THR A 314 -12.74 -3.90 -24.00
N PHE A 315 -11.75 -3.73 -23.12
CA PHE A 315 -11.35 -4.72 -22.13
C PHE A 315 -11.14 -6.12 -22.71
N GLU A 316 -10.51 -6.19 -23.88
CA GLU A 316 -10.13 -7.46 -24.51
C GLU A 316 -8.66 -7.76 -24.25
N LYS A 317 -7.80 -6.74 -24.37
CA LYS A 317 -6.35 -6.88 -24.28
C LYS A 317 -5.77 -5.94 -23.22
N GLY A 318 -4.82 -6.47 -22.46
CA GLY A 318 -4.03 -5.70 -21.53
C GLY A 318 -2.53 -5.84 -21.77
N ILE A 319 -1.77 -4.89 -21.25
CA ILE A 319 -0.32 -4.89 -21.24
C ILE A 319 0.17 -4.57 -19.83
N SER A 320 1.19 -5.29 -19.36
CA SER A 320 1.89 -4.98 -18.11
C SER A 320 3.38 -5.23 -18.28
N SER A 321 4.19 -4.20 -18.10
CA SER A 321 5.64 -4.30 -18.11
C SER A 321 6.22 -3.60 -16.88
N SER A 322 7.55 -3.64 -16.73
CA SER A 322 8.23 -2.89 -15.68
C SER A 322 8.16 -1.40 -15.99
N CYS A 323 7.77 -0.58 -15.01
CA CYS A 323 7.79 0.87 -15.15
C CYS A 323 8.60 1.54 -14.02
N PRO A 324 9.29 2.66 -14.30
CA PRO A 324 10.02 3.41 -13.29
C PRO A 324 9.10 4.01 -12.21
N THR A 325 7.83 4.30 -12.48
CA THR A 325 6.90 4.88 -11.49
C THR A 325 6.73 3.98 -10.27
N PHE A 326 6.59 2.67 -10.45
CA PHE A 326 6.33 1.72 -9.36
C PHE A 326 7.45 0.70 -9.14
N GLY A 327 8.42 0.62 -10.05
CA GLY A 327 9.47 -0.41 -10.01
C GLY A 327 8.89 -1.83 -10.01
N ASN A 328 7.72 -2.01 -10.66
CA ASN A 328 7.04 -3.28 -10.72
C ASN A 328 7.69 -4.22 -11.73
N GLU A 329 7.43 -5.51 -11.57
CA GLU A 329 7.58 -6.51 -12.63
C GLU A 329 6.25 -6.66 -13.37
N PRO A 330 6.20 -7.34 -14.54
CA PRO A 330 4.93 -7.70 -15.18
C PRO A 330 3.95 -8.33 -14.19
N LEU A 331 2.71 -7.82 -14.18
CA LEU A 331 1.71 -8.19 -13.19
C LEU A 331 1.04 -9.54 -13.50
N SER A 332 0.80 -9.82 -14.78
CA SER A 332 0.24 -11.08 -15.28
C SER A 332 1.32 -12.17 -15.41
N GLU A 333 0.92 -13.42 -15.19
CA GLU A 333 1.78 -14.59 -15.41
C GLU A 333 1.78 -15.05 -16.89
N GLU A 334 0.79 -14.62 -17.70
CA GLU A 334 0.75 -14.85 -19.16
C GLU A 334 1.92 -14.18 -19.90
N GLY A 335 2.47 -13.13 -19.30
CA GLY A 335 3.56 -12.33 -19.85
C GLY A 335 3.20 -10.86 -19.92
N GLU A 336 3.88 -10.12 -20.81
CA GLU A 336 3.67 -8.68 -20.94
C GLU A 336 2.33 -8.31 -21.58
N LYS A 337 1.77 -9.21 -22.39
CA LYS A 337 0.45 -9.05 -23.00
C LYS A 337 -0.43 -10.15 -22.47
N PHE A 338 -1.65 -9.80 -22.12
CA PHE A 338 -2.60 -10.75 -21.54
C PHE A 338 -4.02 -10.48 -22.04
N ASP A 339 -4.84 -11.53 -22.00
CA ASP A 339 -6.26 -11.43 -22.29
C ASP A 339 -7.02 -11.04 -21.03
N ILE A 340 -7.99 -10.12 -21.15
CA ILE A 340 -8.79 -9.68 -20.01
C ILE A 340 -10.06 -10.52 -19.93
N LEU A 341 -10.27 -11.19 -18.80
CA LEU A 341 -11.52 -11.92 -18.52
C LEU A 341 -12.47 -11.15 -17.60
N GLY A 342 -11.94 -10.21 -16.81
CA GLY A 342 -12.78 -9.44 -15.89
C GLY A 342 -12.10 -8.18 -15.42
N VAL A 343 -12.92 -7.15 -15.19
CA VAL A 343 -12.51 -5.87 -14.61
C VAL A 343 -13.54 -5.44 -13.58
N GLU A 344 -13.08 -5.02 -12.40
CA GLU A 344 -13.88 -4.33 -11.40
C GLU A 344 -13.20 -3.04 -10.95
N VAL A 345 -13.99 -2.01 -10.65
CA VAL A 345 -13.55 -0.79 -9.97
C VAL A 345 -14.37 -0.64 -8.70
N TRP A 346 -13.69 -0.53 -7.57
CA TRP A 346 -14.26 -0.33 -6.25
C TRP A 346 -13.93 1.06 -5.74
N SER A 347 -14.83 1.67 -4.98
CA SER A 347 -14.60 2.93 -4.28
C SER A 347 -14.49 2.71 -2.77
N ILE A 348 -13.58 3.44 -2.14
CA ILE A 348 -13.32 3.48 -0.71
C ILE A 348 -13.52 4.91 -0.23
N GLY A 349 -14.53 5.15 0.59
CA GLY A 349 -14.88 6.48 1.07
C GLY A 349 -16.37 6.77 0.94
N ASN A 350 -16.78 7.89 1.53
CA ASN A 350 -18.17 8.33 1.61
C ASN A 350 -18.40 9.62 0.84
#